data_AF-A0A844IFM2-F1
#
_entry.id   AF-A0A844IFM2-F1
#
_cell.length_a   1.000
_cell.length_b   1.000
_cell.length_c   1.000
_cell.angle_alpha   90.00
_cell.angle_beta   90.00
_cell.angle_gamma   90.00
#
_symmetry.space_group_name_H-M   'P 1'
#
loop_
_entity.id
_entity.type
_entity.pdbx_description
1 polymer ?
#
loop_
_entity_poly.entity_id
_entity_poly.type
_entity_poly.pdbx_seq_one_letter_code
_entity_poly.pdbx_strand_id
1 'polypeptide(L)' 'MITLQEIINSLASLSKEDQDFLFEILRKRREEETKQVIIHSLRGKYSNLATSSDDFASKKQIEIALEN' A
#
# COMPACT_ATOMS: atom_id res chain seq x y z
N MET A 1 4.38 -15.68 -24.17
CA MET A 1 3.51 -14.75 -23.41
C MET A 1 2.66 -15.61 -22.52
N ILE A 2 2.78 -15.47 -21.20
CA ILE A 2 1.98 -16.27 -20.27
C ILE A 2 0.55 -15.73 -20.28
N THR A 3 -0.41 -16.62 -20.41
CA THR A 3 -1.85 -16.33 -20.36
C THR A 3 -2.34 -16.35 -18.91
N LEU A 4 -3.47 -15.69 -18.66
CA LEU A 4 -4.12 -15.72 -17.33
C LEU A 4 -4.45 -17.15 -16.90
N GLN A 5 -4.87 -18.00 -17.83
CA GLN A 5 -5.20 -19.40 -17.54
C GLN A 5 -3.97 -20.19 -17.11
N GLU A 6 -2.82 -19.97 -17.76
CA GLU A 6 -1.56 -20.62 -17.36
C GLU A 6 -1.13 -20.19 -15.96
N ILE A 7 -1.33 -18.92 -15.58
CA ILE A 7 -1.06 -18.44 -14.21
C ILE A 7 -1.97 -19.12 -13.19
N ILE A 8 -3.28 -19.19 -13.47
CA ILE A 8 -4.25 -19.84 -12.58
C ILE A 8 -3.88 -21.32 -12.38
N ASN A 9 -3.53 -22.02 -13.46
CA ASN A 9 -3.13 -23.42 -13.41
C ASN A 9 -1.84 -23.62 -12.60
N SER A 10 -0.85 -22.74 -12.76
CA SER A 10 0.37 -22.77 -11.95
C SER A 10 0.09 -22.54 -10.47
N LEU A 11 -0.77 -21.58 -10.12
CA LEU A 11 -1.17 -21.33 -8.72
C LEU A 11 -1.92 -22.53 -8.12
N ALA A 12 -2.83 -23.13 -8.88
CA ALA A 12 -3.59 -24.30 -8.43
C ALA A 12 -2.72 -25.55 -8.25
N SER A 13 -1.58 -25.63 -8.94
CA SER A 13 -0.63 -26.74 -8.81
C SER A 13 0.28 -26.67 -7.57
N LEU A 14 0.31 -25.53 -6.88
CA LEU A 14 1.10 -25.35 -5.66
C LEU A 14 0.48 -26.07 -4.46
N SER A 15 1.31 -26.44 -3.49
CA SER A 15 0.81 -26.91 -2.20
C SER A 15 0.04 -25.79 -1.49
N LYS A 16 -0.85 -26.14 -0.56
CA LYS A 16 -1.61 -25.13 0.19
C LYS A 16 -0.68 -24.19 0.98
N GLU A 17 0.40 -24.72 1.54
CA GLU A 17 1.40 -23.93 2.27
C GLU A 17 2.11 -22.92 1.37
N ASP A 18 2.51 -23.34 0.16
CA ASP A 18 3.13 -22.45 -0.82
C ASP A 18 2.17 -21.37 -1.35
N GLN A 19 0.89 -21.73 -1.53
CA GLN A 19 -0.14 -20.76 -1.90
C GLN A 19 -0.33 -19.70 -0.80
N ASP A 20 -0.45 -20.14 0.45
CA ASP A 20 -0.63 -19.23 1.60
C ASP A 20 0.59 -18.30 1.74
N PHE A 21 1.80 -18.82 1.62
CA PHE A 21 3.04 -18.02 1.64
C PHE A 21 3.09 -16.99 0.50
N LEU A 22 2.75 -17.40 -0.72
CA LEU A 22 2.71 -16.52 -1.89
C LEU A 22 1.67 -15.41 -1.72
N PHE A 23 0.47 -15.73 -1.24
CA PHE A 23 -0.58 -14.74 -1.02
C PHE A 23 -0.21 -13.74 0.07
N GLU A 24 0.50 -14.16 1.11
CA GLU A 24 1.07 -13.26 2.12
C GLU A 24 2.08 -12.27 1.54
N ILE A 25 2.98 -12.73 0.66
CA ILE A 25 3.93 -11.85 -0.04
C ILE A 25 3.18 -10.85 -0.92
N LEU A 26 2.21 -11.32 -1.70
CA LEU A 26 1.41 -10.46 -2.60
C LEU A 26 0.60 -9.43 -1.81
N ARG A 27 0.06 -9.81 -0.66
CA ARG A 27 -0.64 -8.91 0.26
C ARG A 27 0.28 -7.80 0.77
N LYS A 28 1.45 -8.17 1.31
CA LYS A 28 2.44 -7.19 1.81
C LYS A 28 2.89 -6.23 0.71
N ARG A 29 3.16 -6.74 -0.49
CA ARG A 29 3.52 -5.90 -1.63
C ARG A 29 2.41 -4.90 -1.98
N ARG A 30 1.15 -5.33 -1.98
CA ARG A 30 0.01 -4.43 -2.23
C ARG A 30 -0.10 -3.34 -1.17
N GLU A 31 0.11 -3.68 0.11
CA GLU A 31 0.12 -2.70 1.20
C GLU A 31 1.23 -1.67 1.03
N GLU A 32 2.43 -2.11 0.62
CA GLU A 32 3.56 -1.21 0.34
C GLU A 32 3.28 -0.30 -0.86
N GLU A 33 2.78 -0.84 -1.97
CA GLU A 33 2.40 -0.05 -3.15
C GLU A 33 1.31 0.97 -2.80
N THR A 34 0.31 0.56 -2.00
CA THR A 34 -0.74 1.46 -1.51
C THR A 34 -0.15 2.57 -0.64
N LYS A 35 0.76 2.25 0.29
CA LYS A 35 1.46 3.26 1.10
C LYS A 35 2.20 4.26 0.22
N GLN A 36 2.90 3.80 -0.82
CA GLN A 36 3.59 4.69 -1.74
C GLN A 36 2.64 5.59 -2.52
N VAL A 37 1.49 5.06 -2.97
CA VAL A 37 0.45 5.86 -3.63
C VAL A 37 -0.09 6.95 -2.71
N ILE A 38 -0.39 6.66 -1.43
CA ILE A 38 -0.88 7.71 -0.53
C ILE A 38 0.23 8.71 -0.23
N ILE A 39 1.49 8.28 -0.03
CA ILE A 39 2.63 9.20 0.18
C ILE A 39 2.79 10.14 -1.02
N HIS A 40 2.70 9.61 -2.24
CA HIS A 40 2.80 10.41 -3.46
C HIS A 40 1.63 11.40 -3.57
N SER A 41 0.40 10.95 -3.27
CA SER A 41 -0.79 11.81 -3.24
C SER A 41 -0.68 12.91 -2.18
N LEU A 42 -0.21 12.59 -0.97
CA LEU A 42 0.00 13.57 0.10
C LEU A 42 1.07 14.58 -0.31
N ARG A 43 2.21 14.13 -0.85
CA ARG A 43 3.25 15.05 -1.38
C ARG A 43 2.71 15.97 -2.46
N GLY A 44 1.87 15.48 -3.38
CA GLY A 44 1.20 16.31 -4.39
C GLY A 44 0.20 17.30 -3.78
N LYS A 45 -0.62 16.87 -2.83
CA LYS A 45 -1.62 17.73 -2.16
C LYS A 45 -0.99 18.86 -1.35
N TYR A 46 0.18 18.61 -0.75
CA TYR A 46 0.87 19.55 0.11
C TYR A 46 2.11 20.19 -0.53
N SER A 47 2.35 20.00 -1.84
CA SER A 47 3.53 20.52 -2.54
C SER A 47 3.66 22.05 -2.51
N ASN A 48 2.52 22.74 -2.37
CA ASN A 48 2.44 24.20 -2.39
C ASN A 48 2.39 24.82 -0.98
N LEU A 49 2.42 24.00 0.06
CA LEU A 49 2.44 24.47 1.44
C LEU A 49 3.89 24.54 1.90
N ALA A 50 4.36 25.76 2.19
CA ALA A 50 5.59 26.00 2.91
C ALA A 50 5.38 25.59 4.38
N THR A 51 5.24 24.30 4.64
CA THR A 51 5.11 23.72 5.96
C THR A 51 6.19 22.65 6.10
N SER A 52 6.90 22.62 7.22
CA SER A 52 7.83 21.54 7.48
C SER A 52 7.06 20.21 7.64
N SER A 53 7.74 19.09 7.40
CA SER A 53 7.16 17.75 7.61
C SER A 53 6.63 17.58 9.03
N ASP A 54 7.32 18.18 10.01
CA ASP A 54 6.97 18.09 11.43
C ASP A 54 5.73 18.93 11.75
N ASP A 55 5.66 20.17 11.24
CA ASP A 55 4.47 21.02 11.40
C ASP A 55 3.21 20.39 10.77
N PHE A 56 3.38 19.70 9.64
CA PHE A 56 2.30 18.97 8.99
C PHE A 56 1.82 17.78 9.84
N ALA A 57 2.77 16.98 10.36
CA ALA A 57 2.46 15.82 11.18
C ALA A 57 1.71 16.22 12.47
N SER A 58 2.16 17.28 13.15
CA SER A 58 1.49 17.79 14.34
C SER A 58 0.07 18.29 14.05
N LYS A 59 -0.14 19.03 12.94
CA LYS A 59 -1.49 19.48 12.55
C LYS A 59 -2.42 18.30 12.24
N LYS A 60 -1.94 17.27 11.55
CA LYS A 60 -2.75 16.07 11.27
C LYS A 60 -3.09 15.26 12.50
N GLN A 61 -2.18 15.13 13.47
CA GLN A 61 -2.49 14.48 14.73
C GLN A 61 -3.59 15.22 15.50
N ILE A 62 -3.58 16.55 15.50
CA ILE A 62 -4.63 17.38 16.12
C ILE A 62 -5.98 17.18 15.41
N GLU A 63 -5.99 17.15 14.08
CA GLU A 63 -7.22 16.94 13.29
C GLU A 63 -7.85 15.56 13.56
N ILE A 64 -7.05 14.49 13.61
CA ILE A 64 -7.50 13.13 13.95
C ILE A 64 -8.06 13.05 15.39
N ALA A 65 -7.45 13.77 16.33
CA ALA A 65 -7.91 13.81 17.72
C ALA A 65 -9.22 14.59 17.89
N LEU A 66 -9.55 15.50 16.97
CA LEU A 66 -10.81 16.27 16.97
C LEU A 66 -11.96 15.54 16.26
N GLU A 67 -11.66 14.56 15.41
CA GLU A 67 -12.64 13.73 14.69
C GLU A 67 -13.12 12.50 15.50
N ASN A 68 -12.49 12.19 16.64
CA ASN A 68 -12.90 11.14 17.59
C ASN A 68 -13.60 11.72 18.82
#